data_AF-A0A538AIK9-F1
#
_entry.id   AF-A0A538AIK9-F1
#
_cell.length_a   1.000
_cell.length_b   1.000
_cell.length_c   1.000
_cell.angle_alpha   90.00
_cell.angle_beta   90.00
_cell.angle_gamma   90.00
#
_symmetry.space_group_name_H-M   'P 1'
#
loop_
_entity.id
_entity.type
_entity.pdbx_description
1 polymer ?
#
loop_
_entity_poly.entity_id
_entity_poly.type
_entity_poly.pdbx_seq_one_letter_code
_entity_poly.pdbx_strand_id
1 'polypeptide(L)'
;GSDSGNTKTTAELRRGEWVINGTKAFITNAGTPISQHVTITARTAPDEISNIIVPVDAPGFTAGRKYKKLGWHASDTRELVFADARVPEENLLGARGEGFKNFLIILDAGRVAIGALAVGLIQGCVDMCVSYAKERKQ
;
A
#
# COMPACT_ATOMS: atom_id res chain seq x y z
N GLY A 1 7.88 0.10 -6.12
CA GLY A 1 9.33 0.08 -5.89
C GLY A 1 9.85 1.50 -5.88
N SER A 2 11.17 1.72 -5.94
CA SER A 2 11.74 3.08 -5.94
C SER A 2 11.29 3.91 -7.15
N ASP A 3 11.25 3.29 -8.33
CA ASP A 3 10.58 3.85 -9.51
C ASP A 3 9.06 3.58 -9.42
N SER A 4 8.37 4.40 -8.63
CA SER A 4 6.92 4.27 -8.43
C SER A 4 6.09 4.80 -9.62
N GLY A 5 6.68 5.63 -10.49
CA GLY A 5 6.02 6.15 -11.70
C GLY A 5 5.89 5.07 -12.78
N ASN A 6 6.75 4.06 -12.78
CA ASN A 6 6.69 2.96 -13.72
C ASN A 6 5.71 1.84 -13.30
N THR A 7 4.54 2.22 -12.79
CA THR A 7 3.49 1.24 -12.48
C THR A 7 2.99 0.58 -13.76
N LYS A 8 2.84 -0.75 -13.72
CA LYS A 8 2.36 -1.57 -14.84
C LYS A 8 0.88 -1.94 -14.73
N THR A 9 0.26 -1.72 -13.57
CA THR A 9 -1.18 -1.93 -13.41
C THR A 9 -1.90 -0.91 -14.25
N THR A 10 -2.83 -1.35 -15.09
CA THR A 10 -3.66 -0.50 -15.94
C THR A 10 -5.06 -0.39 -15.37
N ALA A 11 -5.74 0.70 -15.71
CA ALA A 11 -7.15 0.88 -15.48
C ALA A 11 -7.77 1.57 -16.70
N GLU A 12 -8.62 0.86 -17.44
CA GLU A 12 -9.27 1.40 -18.63
C GLU A 12 -10.74 1.71 -18.33
N LEU A 13 -11.18 2.92 -18.68
CA LEU A 13 -12.59 3.29 -18.54
C LEU A 13 -13.41 2.67 -19.67
N ARG A 14 -14.30 1.74 -19.34
CA ARG A 14 -15.20 1.06 -20.27
C ARG A 14 -16.63 1.14 -19.77
N ARG A 15 -17.50 1.84 -20.50
CA ARG A 15 -18.95 1.90 -20.23
C ARG A 15 -19.28 2.35 -18.78
N GLY A 16 -18.55 3.34 -18.25
CA GLY A 16 -18.76 3.86 -16.89
C GLY A 16 -18.12 3.03 -15.77
N GLU A 17 -17.29 2.04 -16.10
CA GLU A 17 -16.52 1.27 -15.12
C GLU A 17 -15.02 1.31 -15.44
N TRP A 18 -14.19 1.35 -14.42
CA TRP A 18 -12.77 1.06 -14.54
C TRP A 18 -12.55 -0.44 -14.59
N VAL A 19 -11.90 -0.92 -15.66
CA VAL A 19 -11.41 -2.30 -15.78
C VAL A 19 -9.92 -2.32 -15.46
N ILE A 20 -9.57 -2.95 -14.33
CA ILE A 20 -8.24 -2.90 -13.72
C ILE A 20 -7.52 -4.24 -13.89
N ASN A 21 -6.27 -4.19 -14.35
CA ASN A 21 -5.44 -5.37 -14.55
C ASN A 21 -4.01 -5.17 -14.02
N GLY A 22 -3.48 -6.18 -13.33
CA GLY A 22 -2.10 -6.24 -12.86
C GLY A 22 -1.99 -6.64 -11.39
N THR A 23 -0.83 -6.37 -10.79
CA THR A 23 -0.57 -6.71 -9.38
C THR A 23 0.05 -5.56 -8.59
N LYS A 24 -0.13 -5.59 -7.26
CA LYS A 24 0.50 -4.67 -6.31
C LYS A 24 1.20 -5.49 -5.23
N ALA A 25 2.50 -5.28 -5.07
CA ALA A 25 3.29 -6.00 -4.09
C ALA A 25 3.39 -5.26 -2.75
N PHE A 26 3.57 -6.02 -1.66
CA PHE A 26 3.83 -5.52 -0.31
C PHE A 26 2.75 -4.60 0.26
N ILE A 27 1.48 -4.95 0.07
CA ILE A 27 0.36 -4.15 0.59
C ILE A 27 0.04 -4.58 2.01
N THR A 28 0.25 -3.63 2.93
CA THR A 28 -0.03 -3.79 4.36
C THR A 28 -1.53 -3.89 4.62
N ASN A 29 -1.94 -4.72 5.58
CA ASN A 29 -3.32 -4.97 6.04
C ASN A 29 -4.26 -5.65 5.03
N ALA A 30 -3.82 -5.92 3.80
CA ALA A 30 -4.64 -6.38 2.69
C ALA A 30 -5.49 -7.64 2.93
N GLY A 31 -5.15 -8.50 3.90
CA GLY A 31 -5.94 -9.69 4.26
C GLY A 31 -6.49 -9.66 5.68
N THR A 32 -6.74 -8.47 6.22
CA THR A 32 -7.34 -8.28 7.54
C THR A 32 -8.84 -7.95 7.42
N PRO A 33 -9.68 -8.32 8.40
CA PRO A 33 -11.12 -8.03 8.35
C PRO A 33 -11.44 -6.53 8.45
N ILE A 34 -10.48 -5.70 8.88
CA ILE A 34 -10.65 -4.24 8.95
C ILE A 34 -10.45 -3.55 7.60
N SER A 35 -9.84 -4.22 6.62
CA SER A 35 -9.62 -3.66 5.28
C SER A 35 -10.85 -3.84 4.44
N GLN A 36 -11.56 -2.74 4.17
CA GLN A 36 -12.76 -2.71 3.33
C GLN A 36 -12.48 -2.20 1.92
N HIS A 37 -11.42 -1.41 1.75
CA HIS A 37 -11.02 -0.84 0.46
C HIS A 37 -9.50 -0.79 0.35
N VAL A 38 -9.00 -0.74 -0.88
CA VAL A 38 -7.62 -0.42 -1.22
C VAL A 38 -7.57 0.78 -2.16
N THR A 39 -6.67 1.72 -1.89
CA THR A 39 -6.37 2.81 -2.82
C THR A 39 -5.17 2.41 -3.66
N ILE A 40 -5.33 2.35 -4.98
CA ILE A 40 -4.25 1.97 -5.89
C ILE A 40 -3.86 3.13 -6.81
N THR A 41 -2.60 3.15 -7.24
CA THR A 41 -2.18 3.87 -8.44
C THR A 41 -2.37 2.95 -9.65
N ALA A 42 -2.90 3.44 -10.75
CA ALA A 42 -2.99 2.68 -12.00
C ALA A 42 -2.76 3.60 -13.21
N ARG A 43 -2.19 3.04 -14.27
CA ARG A 43 -2.01 3.73 -15.55
C ARG A 43 -3.36 3.80 -16.27
N THR A 44 -3.90 5.00 -16.42
CA THR A 44 -5.19 5.25 -17.07
C THR A 44 -5.05 5.73 -18.53
N ALA A 45 -3.83 6.10 -18.94
CA ALA A 45 -3.40 6.34 -20.32
C ALA A 45 -1.86 6.21 -20.41
N PRO A 46 -1.22 6.20 -21.60
CA PRO A 46 0.23 5.98 -21.74
C PRO A 46 1.11 6.77 -20.77
N ASP A 47 0.83 8.06 -20.58
CA ASP A 47 1.58 8.95 -19.68
C ASP A 47 0.74 9.46 -18.49
N GLU A 48 -0.34 8.74 -18.16
CA GLU A 48 -1.32 9.17 -17.17
C GLU A 48 -1.48 8.13 -16.06
N ILE A 49 -1.30 8.57 -14.81
CA ILE A 49 -1.49 7.75 -13.61
C ILE A 49 -2.57 8.38 -12.75
N SER A 50 -3.56 7.58 -12.39
CA SER A 50 -4.66 7.99 -11.52
C SER A 50 -4.70 7.15 -10.24
N ASN A 51 -5.41 7.64 -9.23
CA ASN A 51 -5.75 6.86 -8.05
C ASN A 51 -7.18 6.34 -8.13
N ILE A 52 -7.39 5.08 -7.75
CA ILE A 52 -8.70 4.43 -7.78
C ILE A 52 -8.91 3.71 -6.44
N ILE A 53 -10.09 3.86 -5.85
CA ILE A 53 -10.53 3.11 -4.68
C ILE A 53 -11.16 1.80 -5.16
N VAL A 54 -10.68 0.67 -4.65
CA VAL A 54 -11.20 -0.66 -4.99
C VAL A 54 -11.72 -1.34 -3.72
N PRO A 55 -13.03 -1.65 -3.63
CA PRO A 55 -13.58 -2.48 -2.56
C PRO A 55 -12.93 -3.87 -2.53
N VAL A 56 -12.78 -4.47 -1.35
CA VAL A 56 -12.14 -5.79 -1.21
C VAL A 56 -12.99 -6.96 -1.74
N ASP A 57 -14.26 -6.71 -2.01
CA ASP A 57 -15.22 -7.63 -2.64
C ASP A 57 -15.45 -7.34 -4.12
N ALA A 58 -14.71 -6.38 -4.71
CA ALA A 58 -14.83 -6.05 -6.12
C ALA A 58 -14.59 -7.29 -7.00
N PRO A 59 -15.43 -7.55 -8.02
CA PRO A 59 -15.19 -8.63 -8.96
C PRO A 59 -13.79 -8.50 -9.56
N GLY A 60 -13.07 -9.62 -9.71
CA GLY A 60 -11.72 -9.66 -10.27
C GLY A 60 -10.59 -9.19 -9.34
N PHE A 61 -10.89 -8.74 -8.12
CA PHE A 61 -9.90 -8.45 -7.09
C PHE A 61 -9.59 -9.67 -6.22
N THR A 62 -8.33 -9.85 -5.85
CA THR A 62 -7.92 -10.88 -4.88
C THR A 62 -6.72 -10.40 -4.06
N ALA A 63 -6.84 -10.49 -2.73
CA ALA A 63 -5.69 -10.41 -1.84
C ALA A 63 -4.96 -11.76 -1.82
N GLY A 64 -3.71 -11.77 -2.24
CA GLY A 64 -2.86 -12.96 -2.31
C GLY A 64 -2.51 -13.55 -0.95
N ARG A 65 -1.63 -14.55 -0.95
CA ARG A 65 -1.14 -15.18 0.29
C ARG A 65 -0.29 -14.20 1.10
N LYS A 66 -0.36 -14.31 2.43
CA LYS A 66 0.50 -13.54 3.35
C LYS A 66 1.97 -13.83 3.03
N TYR A 67 2.75 -12.77 2.85
CA TYR A 67 4.19 -12.87 2.63
C TYR A 67 4.92 -13.37 3.89
N LYS A 68 5.92 -14.21 3.66
CA LYS A 68 6.92 -14.58 4.67
C LYS A 68 8.00 -13.49 4.69
N LYS A 69 8.09 -12.75 5.79
CA LYS A 69 8.97 -11.59 5.96
C LYS A 69 10.04 -11.89 7.02
N LEU A 70 11.19 -11.21 6.94
CA LEU A 70 12.26 -11.31 7.95
C LEU A 70 11.76 -10.89 9.36
N GLY A 71 11.03 -9.77 9.44
CA GLY A 71 10.45 -9.25 10.67
C GLY A 71 9.06 -8.66 10.45
N TRP A 72 8.56 -7.90 11.44
CA TRP A 72 7.25 -7.25 11.38
C TRP A 72 6.10 -8.26 11.11
N HIS A 73 6.17 -9.43 11.73
CA HIS A 73 5.25 -10.57 11.48
C HIS A 73 3.80 -10.27 11.88
N ALA A 74 3.62 -9.38 12.87
CA ALA A 74 2.31 -8.91 13.33
C ALA A 74 1.54 -8.13 12.24
N SER A 75 2.25 -7.46 11.34
CA SER A 75 1.64 -6.75 10.21
C SER A 75 1.32 -7.74 9.09
N ASP A 76 0.05 -7.79 8.68
CA ASP A 76 -0.34 -8.51 7.46
C ASP A 76 0.23 -7.78 6.24
N THR A 77 0.75 -8.55 5.28
CA THR A 77 1.35 -8.01 4.06
C THR A 77 1.16 -9.00 2.94
N ARG A 78 0.54 -8.57 1.84
CA ARG A 78 0.15 -9.44 0.73
C ARG A 78 0.42 -8.78 -0.62
N GLU A 79 0.41 -9.61 -1.65
CA GLU A 79 0.14 -9.13 -3.00
C GLU A 79 -1.35 -8.82 -3.17
N LEU A 80 -1.68 -7.84 -4.00
CA LEU A 80 -3.02 -7.68 -4.56
C LEU A 80 -2.97 -8.06 -6.04
N VAL A 81 -3.97 -8.80 -6.49
CA VAL A 81 -4.13 -9.22 -7.88
C VAL A 81 -5.43 -8.65 -8.41
N PHE A 82 -5.37 -8.07 -9.61
CA PHE A 82 -6.50 -7.54 -10.35
C PHE A 82 -6.54 -8.25 -11.71
N ALA A 83 -7.59 -9.03 -11.94
CA ALA A 83 -7.84 -9.74 -13.18
C ALA A 83 -9.23 -9.34 -13.69
N ASP A 84 -9.23 -8.38 -14.63
CA ASP A 84 -10.43 -7.68 -15.10
C ASP A 84 -11.29 -7.15 -13.94
N ALA A 85 -10.64 -6.57 -12.93
CA ALA A 85 -11.35 -6.09 -11.77
C ALA A 85 -12.18 -4.85 -12.11
N ARG A 86 -13.43 -4.79 -11.64
CA ARG A 86 -14.38 -3.75 -12.04
C ARG A 86 -14.82 -2.90 -10.87
N VAL A 87 -14.74 -1.59 -11.06
CA VAL A 87 -15.33 -0.60 -10.15
C VAL A 87 -15.96 0.53 -10.95
N PRO A 88 -16.98 1.21 -10.41
CA PRO A 88 -17.60 2.35 -11.09
C PRO A 88 -16.63 3.50 -11.36
N GLU A 89 -16.93 4.36 -12.34
CA GLU A 89 -16.10 5.51 -12.71
C GLU A 89 -15.86 6.47 -11.52
N GLU A 90 -16.86 6.65 -10.67
CA GLU A 90 -16.84 7.51 -9.48
C GLU A 90 -15.84 7.06 -8.40
N ASN A 91 -15.29 5.84 -8.49
CA ASN A 91 -14.24 5.38 -7.60
C ASN A 91 -12.87 6.02 -7.87
N LEU A 92 -12.78 6.89 -8.89
CA LEU A 92 -11.64 7.76 -9.11
C LEU A 92 -11.39 8.64 -7.88
N LEU A 93 -10.20 8.54 -7.29
CA LEU A 93 -9.80 9.35 -6.15
C LEU A 93 -9.00 10.56 -6.60
N GLY A 94 -9.62 11.74 -6.48
CA GLY A 94 -9.04 13.00 -6.95
C GLY A 94 -9.19 13.17 -8.46
N ALA A 95 -8.37 14.05 -9.05
CA ALA A 95 -8.41 14.30 -10.48
C ALA A 95 -7.67 13.21 -11.26
N ARG A 96 -8.23 12.83 -12.41
CA ARG A 96 -7.60 11.91 -13.37
C ARG A 96 -6.23 12.46 -13.79
N GLY A 97 -5.22 11.60 -13.82
CA GLY A 97 -3.83 11.96 -14.15
C GLY A 97 -3.02 12.57 -13.01
N GLU A 98 -3.64 13.03 -11.93
CA GLU A 98 -2.93 13.59 -10.77
C GLU A 98 -2.49 12.53 -9.75
N GLY A 99 -2.69 11.24 -10.05
CA GLY A 99 -2.53 10.15 -9.08
C GLY A 99 -1.09 9.95 -8.59
N PHE A 100 -0.10 10.23 -9.44
CA PHE A 100 1.31 10.14 -9.03
C PHE A 100 1.70 11.28 -8.10
N LYS A 101 1.23 12.50 -8.37
CA LYS A 101 1.46 13.67 -7.51
C LYS A 101 0.81 13.50 -6.15
N ASN A 102 -0.45 13.04 -6.11
CA ASN A 102 -1.14 12.71 -4.86
C ASN A 102 -0.37 11.67 -4.04
N PHE A 103 0.14 10.62 -4.70
CA PHE A 103 0.96 9.61 -4.06
C PHE A 103 2.23 10.20 -3.42
N LEU A 104 2.93 11.12 -4.10
CA LEU A 104 4.14 11.76 -3.56
C LEU A 104 3.85 12.61 -2.32
N ILE A 105 2.72 13.32 -2.29
CA ILE A 105 2.30 14.10 -1.11
C ILE A 105 2.10 13.19 0.11
N ILE A 106 1.46 12.02 -0.07
CA ILE A 106 1.26 11.04 1.00
C ILE A 106 2.60 10.43 1.45
N LEU A 107 3.51 10.19 0.51
CA LEU A 107 4.85 9.68 0.82
C LEU A 107 5.62 10.63 1.74
N ASP A 108 5.53 11.94 1.52
CA ASP A 108 6.20 12.94 2.34
C ASP A 108 5.69 12.94 3.79
N ALA A 109 4.38 12.88 3.99
CA ALA A 109 3.80 12.72 5.32
C ALA A 109 4.23 11.40 5.98
N GLY A 110 4.28 10.31 5.21
CA GLY A 110 4.72 8.99 5.68
C GLY A 110 6.16 8.97 6.19
N ARG A 111 7.07 9.74 5.57
CA ARG A 111 8.47 9.84 6.00
C ARG A 111 8.59 10.36 7.43
N VAL A 112 7.78 11.36 7.80
CA VAL A 112 7.75 11.91 9.16
C VAL A 112 7.26 10.86 10.16
N ALA A 113 6.20 10.13 9.82
CA ALA A 113 5.65 9.08 10.69
C ALA A 113 6.66 7.94 10.95
N ILE A 114 7.41 7.52 9.93
CA ILE A 114 8.46 6.50 10.09
C ILE A 114 9.62 7.02 10.95
N GLY A 115 10.01 8.28 10.79
CA GLY A 115 11.02 8.91 11.65
C GLY A 115 10.62 8.89 13.12
N ALA A 116 9.38 9.27 13.42
CA ALA A 116 8.84 9.24 14.79
C ALA A 116 8.81 7.80 15.37
N LEU A 117 8.37 6.82 14.57
CA LEU A 117 8.37 5.41 14.96
C LEU A 117 9.79 4.90 15.28
N ALA A 118 10.78 5.27 14.46
CA ALA A 118 12.16 4.87 14.67
C ALA A 118 12.73 5.43 15.98
N VAL A 119 12.46 6.69 16.30
CA VAL A 119 12.91 7.32 17.56
C VAL A 119 12.34 6.58 18.77
N GLY A 120 11.03 6.30 18.78
CA GLY A 120 10.40 5.56 19.88
C GLY A 120 10.95 4.15 20.05
N LEU A 121 11.18 3.44 18.93
CA LEU A 121 11.78 2.10 18.96
C LEU A 121 13.20 2.13 19.52
N ILE A 122 14.02 3.09 19.09
CA ILE A 122 15.40 3.25 19.57
C ILE A 122 15.41 3.54 21.07
N GLN A 123 14.51 4.40 21.56
CA GLN A 123 14.40 4.66 23.00
C GLN A 123 14.11 3.38 23.78
N GLY A 124 13.12 2.58 23.34
CA GLY A 124 12.82 1.30 23.99
C GLY A 124 14.00 0.33 23.99
N CYS A 125 14.77 0.29 22.89
CA CYS A 125 16.01 -0.50 22.83
C CYS A 125 17.06 -0.02 23.84
N VAL A 126 17.26 1.30 23.97
CA VAL A 126 18.20 1.88 24.95
C VAL A 126 17.78 1.54 26.37
N ASP A 127 16.50 1.70 26.70
CA ASP A 127 15.96 1.40 28.04
C ASP A 127 16.21 -0.07 28.40
N MET A 128 15.94 -0.99 27.47
CA MET A 128 16.21 -2.42 27.65
C MET A 128 17.69 -2.73 27.85
N CYS A 129 18.56 -2.15 27.01
CA CYS A 129 20.00 -2.35 27.13
C CYS A 129 20.55 -1.84 28.46
N VAL A 130 20.14 -0.65 28.88
CA VAL A 130 20.56 -0.03 30.15
C VAL A 130 20.07 -0.84 31.34
N SER A 131 18.82 -1.33 31.31
CA SER A 131 18.30 -2.21 32.36
C SER A 131 19.13 -3.47 32.49
N TYR A 132 19.37 -4.17 31.37
CA TYR A 132 20.12 -5.42 31.38
C TYR A 132 21.58 -5.25 31.81
N ALA A 133 22.23 -4.15 31.41
CA ALA A 133 23.61 -3.86 31.80
C ALA A 133 23.80 -3.69 33.31
N LYS A 134 22.76 -3.26 34.05
CA LYS A 134 22.81 -3.12 35.51
C LYS A 134 22.66 -4.46 36.24
N GLU A 135 22.01 -5.43 35.61
CA GLU A 135 21.70 -6.74 36.21
C GLU A 135 22.73 -7.82 35.84
N ARG A 136 23.30 -7.75 34.64
CA ARG A 136 24.23 -8.77 34.14
C ARG A 136 25.59 -8.68 34.84
N LYS A 137 26.02 -9.79 35.45
CA LYS A 137 27.40 -10.01 35.90
C LYS A 137 28.12 -10.99 34.97
N GLN A 138 29.37 -10.69 34.61
CA GLN A 138 30.26 -11.55 33.82
C GLN A 138 31.61 -11.67 34.47
#